data_AF-A0A432IX27-F1
#
_entry.id   AF-A0A432IX27-F1
#
_cell.length_a   1.000
_cell.length_b   1.000
_cell.length_c   1.000
_cell.angle_alpha   90.00
_cell.angle_beta   90.00
_cell.angle_gamma   90.00
#
_symmetry.space_group_name_H-M   'P 1'
#
loop_
_entity.id
_entity.type
_entity.pdbx_description
1 polymer ?
#
loop_
_entity_poly.entity_id
_entity_poly.type
_entity_poly.pdbx_seq_one_letter_code
_entity_poly.pdbx_strand_id
1 'polypeptide(L)'
;NSLGKANITCNKNGIPFDTQKMTITSGIRLGTQAVTTRGFGLNEFKKVGNLISKVIESLSKNQEDNGKIESEVRKEVIELCSKFPIYNHLKEN
;
A
#
# COMPACT_ATOMS: atom_id res chain seq x y z
N ASN A 1 7.73 5.00 6.39
CA ASN A 1 6.64 4.01 6.52
C ASN A 1 6.98 2.82 5.62
N SER A 2 6.95 1.59 6.13
CA SER A 2 7.24 0.36 5.37
C SER A 2 6.34 0.17 4.15
N LEU A 3 5.03 0.42 4.27
CA LEU A 3 4.09 0.40 3.13
C LEU A 3 4.51 1.41 2.03
N GLY A 4 4.96 2.60 2.44
CA GLY A 4 5.45 3.62 1.51
C GLY A 4 6.70 3.18 0.73
N LYS A 5 7.64 2.47 1.38
CA LYS A 5 8.81 1.88 0.70
C LYS A 5 8.39 0.81 -0.32
N ALA A 6 7.29 0.11 -0.03
CA ALA A 6 6.65 -0.87 -0.91
C ALA A 6 5.71 -0.26 -1.98
N ASN A 7 5.73 1.07 -2.20
CA ASN A 7 4.85 1.80 -3.12
C ASN A 7 3.34 1.76 -2.78
N ILE A 8 2.98 1.47 -1.53
CA ILE A 8 1.60 1.56 -1.04
C ILE A 8 1.47 2.83 -0.20
N THR A 9 0.70 3.80 -0.71
CA THR A 9 0.48 5.08 -0.03
C THR A 9 -0.76 5.01 0.84
N CYS A 10 -0.59 5.31 2.13
CA CYS A 10 -1.69 5.41 3.10
C CYS A 10 -1.36 6.48 4.16
N ASN A 11 -2.39 6.92 4.89
CA ASN A 11 -2.23 7.87 5.99
C ASN A 11 -2.29 7.14 7.33
N LYS A 12 -1.40 7.51 8.25
CA LYS A 12 -1.45 7.11 9.66
C LYS A 12 -2.65 7.77 10.33
N ASN A 13 -3.45 7.01 11.07
CA ASN A 13 -4.69 7.51 11.66
C ASN A 13 -4.88 6.89 13.05
N GLY A 14 -5.28 7.69 14.03
CA GLY A 14 -5.67 7.18 15.34
C GLY A 14 -6.86 6.23 15.25
N ILE A 15 -6.95 5.29 16.19
CA ILE A 15 -8.09 4.38 16.34
C ILE A 15 -8.86 4.70 17.64
N PRO A 16 -10.08 4.19 17.84
CA PRO A 16 -10.76 4.34 19.13
C PRO A 16 -9.86 3.86 20.29
N PHE A 17 -9.76 4.67 21.34
CA PHE A 17 -8.95 4.41 22.53
C PHE A 17 -7.44 4.27 22.25
N ASP A 18 -6.92 4.84 21.17
CA ASP A 18 -5.49 4.82 20.85
C ASP A 18 -4.65 5.46 21.95
N THR A 19 -3.70 4.70 22.49
CA THR A 19 -2.78 5.15 23.55
C THR A 19 -1.53 5.83 22.99
N GLN A 20 -1.32 5.74 21.67
CA GLN A 20 -0.18 6.37 20.99
C GLN A 20 -0.40 7.86 20.76
N LYS A 21 0.71 8.60 20.66
CA LYS A 21 0.68 10.03 20.34
C LYS A 21 0.14 10.29 18.93
N MET A 22 -0.48 11.45 18.72
CA MET A 22 -1.01 11.88 17.41
C MET A 22 0.03 11.86 16.27
N THR A 23 1.32 11.99 16.58
CA THR A 23 2.41 11.93 15.59
C THR A 23 2.83 10.50 15.21
N ILE A 24 2.35 9.47 15.92
CA ILE A 24 2.71 8.07 15.69
C ILE A 24 1.48 7.28 15.23
N THR A 25 0.42 7.28 16.05
CA THR A 25 -0.85 6.55 15.90
C THR A 25 -0.73 5.05 15.66
N SER A 26 -1.76 4.29 16.03
CA SER A 26 -1.77 2.82 15.92
C SER A 26 -2.45 2.29 14.64
N GLY A 27 -3.11 3.15 13.85
CA GLY A 27 -3.89 2.74 12.69
C GLY A 27 -3.44 3.35 11.36
N ILE A 28 -4.06 2.85 10.29
CA ILE A 28 -3.97 3.41 8.94
C ILE A 28 -5.37 3.62 8.36
N ARG A 29 -5.53 4.65 7.53
CA ARG A 29 -6.76 4.89 6.76
C ARG A 29 -6.53 4.55 5.30
N LEU A 30 -7.46 3.77 4.74
CA LEU A 30 -7.45 3.33 3.35
C LEU A 30 -8.71 3.86 2.65
N GLY A 31 -8.55 4.35 1.43
CA GLY A 31 -9.63 4.80 0.56
C GLY A 31 -9.55 4.09 -0.79
N THR A 32 -10.71 3.82 -1.40
CA THR A 32 -10.82 3.08 -2.66
C THR A 32 -10.76 4.00 -3.88
N GLN A 33 -11.11 5.28 -3.72
CA GLN A 33 -11.41 6.21 -4.81
C GLN A 33 -10.31 6.28 -5.87
N ALA A 34 -9.04 6.44 -5.45
CA ALA A 34 -7.92 6.60 -6.38
C ALA A 34 -7.73 5.39 -7.32
N VAL A 35 -7.89 4.17 -6.78
CA VAL A 35 -7.70 2.94 -7.57
C VAL A 35 -8.98 2.51 -8.28
N THR A 36 -10.17 2.83 -7.76
CA THR A 36 -11.44 2.61 -8.48
C THR A 36 -11.53 3.50 -9.71
N THR A 37 -11.19 4.80 -9.62
CA THR A 37 -11.13 5.71 -10.78
C THR A 37 -10.08 5.26 -11.81
N ARG A 38 -9.05 4.54 -11.36
CA ARG A 38 -8.02 3.93 -12.22
C ARG A 38 -8.48 2.63 -12.90
N GLY A 39 -9.64 2.07 -12.51
CA GLY A 39 -10.22 0.88 -13.14
C GLY A 39 -10.04 -0.43 -12.37
N PHE A 40 -9.58 -0.40 -11.11
CA PHE A 40 -9.42 -1.63 -10.32
C PHE A 40 -10.78 -2.26 -10.00
N GLY A 41 -10.90 -3.57 -10.26
CA GLY A 41 -12.03 -4.38 -9.87
C GLY A 41 -11.79 -5.16 -8.57
N LEU A 42 -12.71 -6.08 -8.26
CA LEU A 42 -12.69 -6.85 -7.00
C LEU A 42 -11.40 -7.67 -6.83
N ASN A 43 -10.88 -8.26 -7.91
CA ASN A 43 -9.69 -9.09 -7.87
C ASN A 43 -8.44 -8.26 -7.57
N GLU A 44 -8.35 -7.07 -8.16
CA GLU A 44 -7.25 -6.13 -7.92
C GLU A 44 -7.30 -5.64 -6.47
N PHE A 45 -8.49 -5.32 -5.92
CA PHE A 45 -8.63 -4.96 -4.51
C PHE A 45 -8.23 -6.09 -3.57
N LYS A 46 -8.58 -7.34 -3.87
CA LYS A 46 -8.13 -8.50 -3.10
C LYS A 46 -6.61 -8.62 -3.14
N LYS A 47 -5.99 -8.39 -4.30
CA LYS A 47 -4.53 -8.36 -4.44
C LYS A 47 -3.91 -7.23 -3.62
N VAL A 48 -4.45 -6.01 -3.66
CA VAL A 48 -3.98 -4.88 -2.84
C VAL A 48 -4.05 -5.23 -1.35
N GLY A 49 -5.16 -5.82 -0.87
CA GLY A 49 -5.28 -6.27 0.51
C GLY A 49 -4.19 -7.27 0.90
N ASN A 50 -3.95 -8.28 0.06
CA ASN A 50 -2.89 -9.27 0.30
C ASN A 50 -1.49 -8.64 0.34
N LEU A 51 -1.21 -7.65 -0.52
CA LEU A 51 0.07 -6.94 -0.54
C LEU A 51 0.26 -6.10 0.73
N ILE A 52 -0.78 -5.43 1.21
CA ILE A 52 -0.76 -4.70 2.48
C ILE A 52 -0.47 -5.66 3.64
N SER A 53 -1.21 -6.78 3.72
CA SER A 53 -1.01 -7.79 4.76
C SER A 53 0.40 -8.35 4.75
N LYS A 54 0.95 -8.68 3.57
CA LYS A 54 2.32 -9.21 3.43
C LYS A 54 3.37 -8.27 4.04
N VAL A 55 3.25 -6.96 3.79
CA VAL A 55 4.18 -5.96 4.35
C VAL A 55 4.02 -5.85 5.87
N ILE A 56 2.78 -5.74 6.36
CA ILE A 56 2.49 -5.56 7.79
C ILE A 56 2.87 -6.79 8.61
N GLU A 57 2.53 -7.99 8.14
CA GLU A 57 2.85 -9.25 8.80
C GLU A 57 4.37 -9.44 8.92
N SER A 58 5.11 -9.19 7.85
CA SER A 58 6.57 -9.27 7.88
C SER A 58 7.18 -8.26 8.84
N LEU A 59 6.71 -7.00 8.80
CA LEU A 59 7.16 -5.96 9.73
C LEU A 59 6.84 -6.30 11.19
N SER A 60 5.72 -6.96 11.46
CA SER A 60 5.34 -7.37 12.81
C SER A 60 6.26 -8.44 13.39
N LYS A 61 6.88 -9.26 12.53
CA LYS A 61 7.83 -10.33 12.90
C LYS A 61 9.26 -9.81 13.04
N ASN A 62 9.65 -8.85 12.22
CA ASN A 62 10.96 -8.20 12.27
C ASN A 62 10.81 -6.70 12.03
N GLN A 63 10.87 -5.92 13.12
CA GLN A 63 10.70 -4.46 13.05
C GLN A 63 11.94 -3.74 12.50
N GLU A 64 13.12 -4.37 12.54
CA GLU A 64 14.39 -3.75 12.16
C GLU A 64 14.67 -3.88 10.66
N ASP A 65 14.25 -4.99 10.04
CA ASP A 65 14.44 -5.23 8.61
C ASP A 65 13.21 -5.84 7.94
N ASN A 66 12.63 -5.07 7.02
CA ASN A 66 11.56 -5.51 6.12
C ASN A 66 11.93 -5.32 4.63
N GLY A 67 13.18 -4.98 4.32
CA GLY A 67 13.59 -4.46 3.01
C GLY A 67 13.35 -5.44 1.86
N LYS A 68 13.53 -6.74 2.11
CA LYS A 68 13.26 -7.78 1.11
C LYS A 68 11.78 -7.80 0.71
N ILE A 69 10.87 -7.83 1.69
CA ILE A 69 9.42 -7.87 1.43
C ILE A 69 8.93 -6.55 0.84
N GLU A 70 9.46 -5.41 1.31
CA GLU A 70 9.20 -4.10 0.71
C GLU A 70 9.54 -4.08 -0.78
N SER A 71 10.71 -4.61 -1.17
CA SER A 71 11.15 -4.69 -2.56
C SER A 71 10.31 -5.64 -3.42
N GLU A 72 9.95 -6.80 -2.89
CA GLU A 72 9.05 -7.74 -3.58
C GLU A 72 7.68 -7.12 -3.84
N VAL A 73 7.05 -6.57 -2.78
CA VAL A 73 5.72 -5.95 -2.89
C VAL A 73 5.77 -4.73 -3.81
N ARG A 74 6.84 -3.93 -3.76
CA ARG A 74 7.04 -2.80 -4.69
C ARG A 74 6.96 -3.24 -6.15
N LYS A 75 7.59 -4.37 -6.51
CA LYS A 75 7.55 -4.91 -7.88
C LYS A 75 6.13 -5.32 -8.25
N GLU A 76 5.44 -6.04 -7.38
CA GLU A 76 4.05 -6.47 -7.60
C GLU A 76 3.09 -5.28 -7.73
N VAL A 77 3.29 -4.22 -6.94
CA VAL A 77 2.50 -2.98 -7.05
C VAL A 77 2.74 -2.30 -8.40
N ILE A 78 3.98 -2.20 -8.86
CA ILE A 78 4.31 -1.61 -10.16
C ILE A 78 3.68 -2.41 -11.30
N GLU A 79 3.77 -3.75 -11.26
CA GLU A 79 3.17 -4.63 -12.26
C GLU A 79 1.64 -4.55 -12.27
N LEU A 80 1.00 -4.46 -11.09
CA LEU A 80 -0.44 -4.25 -11.01
C LEU A 80 -0.83 -2.89 -11.59
N CYS A 81 -0.08 -1.84 -11.24
CA CYS A 81 -0.32 -0.49 -11.71
C CYS A 81 -0.13 -0.34 -13.23
N SER A 82 0.85 -1.02 -13.84
CA SER A 82 1.11 -0.91 -15.28
C SER A 82 -0.03 -1.43 -16.15
N LYS A 83 -0.87 -2.33 -15.62
CA LYS A 83 -2.10 -2.82 -16.27
C LYS A 83 -3.22 -1.77 -16.34
N PHE A 84 -3.10 -0.70 -15.57
CA PHE A 84 -4.08 0.38 -15.49
C PHE A 84 -3.37 1.75 -15.60
N PRO A 85 -2.90 2.18 -16.77
CA PRO A 85 -2.24 3.47 -16.94
C PRO A 85 -3.19 4.65 -16.63
N ILE A 86 -2.65 5.72 -16.03
CA ILE A 86 -3.43 6.93 -15.67
C ILE A 86 -3.49 7.92 -16.84
N TYR A 87 -2.38 8.07 -17.57
CA TYR A 87 -2.26 9.02 -18.67
C TYR A 87 -2.10 8.28 -19.99
N ASN A 88 -3.21 7.82 -20.56
CA ASN A 88 -3.20 7.07 -21.83
C ASN A 88 -2.67 7.87 -23.02
N HIS A 89 -2.66 9.20 -22.91
CA HIS A 89 -2.15 10.14 -23.93
C HIS A 89 -0.65 10.44 -23.78
N LEU A 90 -0.03 10.09 -22.64
CA LEU A 90 1.41 10.15 -22.44
C LEU A 90 1.98 8.77 -22.78
N LYS A 91 1.89 8.37 -24.06
CA LYS A 91 2.74 7.27 -24.52
C LYS A 91 4.15 7.80 -24.63
N GLU A 92 5.11 7.14 -23.97
CA GLU A 92 6.52 7.39 -24.21
C GLU A 92 6.84 7.05 -25.68
N ASN A 93 7.59 7.95 -26.33
CA ASN A 93 8.27 7.69 -27.59
C ASN A 93 9.40 6.69 -27.38
#